data_AF-A0A4Q4YN13-F1
#
_entry.id   AF-A0A4Q4YN13-F1
#
_cell.length_a   1.000
_cell.length_b   1.000
_cell.length_c   1.000
_cell.angle_alpha   90.00
_cell.angle_beta   90.00
_cell.angle_gamma   90.00
#
_symmetry.space_group_name_H-M   'P 1'
#
loop_
_entity.id
_entity.type
_entity.pdbx_description
1 polymer ?
#
loop_
_entity_poly.entity_id
_entity_poly.type
_entity_poly.pdbx_seq_one_letter_code
_entity_poly.pdbx_strand_id
1 'polypeptide(L)'
;MRRMHCVRYTLQVHEDPGLHGDEQAEDHTPSLEAGLAGTNPASHQYSDLEELINFLAIFQERLYPVWPIVDVAPLISKLSKERSDPRAHILADSIRLATAAQLRRDTAASLDALSTRLAICDHQMDLTSVQTSFFLHIIHENEIPGGTKSQIYLRQAITVAQMMRLDRESSYTGLSEIEQQMRRRILWLLYVTERGVALLHRLPVILKPTTLFPFPQDDTHVLPAFLELVHLFWIFDQSGIFKILENADGNEPTVPMAQRCLGILQNTLQEDPTNFEPSNYVQKADLFVTRQWMRTVVWRAAANLGLHATALNPVRIGKEFLSFMTQLPREAIESHGPTIEYKTYDIATAVFDSVSNNSPEASSARQILENGQRVGEARDEGDRQSADNSNDSWTVNNPLAWADLHGILANTGRFPESTDALAASAIDQAQTATEDPMNAHNMPWDEHVP
;
A
#
# COMPACT_ATOMS: atom_id res chain seq x y z
N MET A 1 12.52 32.62 -17.61
CA MET A 1 12.47 33.58 -16.48
C MET A 1 11.06 34.18 -16.39
N ARG A 2 10.22 33.72 -15.45
CA ARG A 2 9.07 34.47 -14.93
C ARG A 2 8.93 34.15 -13.45
N ARG A 3 8.86 35.20 -12.63
CA ARG A 3 8.87 35.20 -11.16
C ARG A 3 7.44 35.06 -10.60
N MET A 4 7.42 34.47 -9.41
CA MET A 4 6.45 34.43 -8.31
C MET A 4 5.40 35.56 -8.22
N HIS A 5 4.23 35.19 -7.69
CA HIS A 5 3.47 36.04 -6.77
C HIS A 5 3.09 35.24 -5.50
N CYS A 6 3.42 35.81 -4.35
CA CYS A 6 3.08 35.35 -3.00
C CYS A 6 1.95 36.26 -2.48
N VAL A 7 0.92 35.68 -1.85
CA VAL A 7 -0.18 36.39 -1.21
C VAL A 7 0.06 36.41 0.30
N ARG A 8 0.04 37.60 0.90
CA ARG A 8 0.03 37.84 2.36
C ARG A 8 -1.39 38.21 2.78
N TYR A 9 -1.85 37.69 3.90
CA TYR A 9 -3.03 38.18 4.61
C TYR A 9 -2.62 39.00 5.83
N THR A 10 -3.23 40.18 5.99
CA THR A 10 -3.14 41.10 7.12
C THR A 10 -4.40 40.99 7.99
N LEU A 11 -4.24 40.90 9.30
CA LEU A 11 -5.31 40.97 10.31
C LEU A 11 -5.52 42.42 10.76
N GLN A 12 -6.78 42.86 10.76
CA GLN A 12 -7.24 44.17 11.24
C GLN A 12 -7.54 44.10 12.75
N VAL A 13 -7.07 45.12 13.47
CA VAL A 13 -7.37 45.41 14.88
C VAL A 13 -8.49 46.46 14.92
N HIS A 14 -9.46 46.28 15.81
CA HIS A 14 -10.49 47.28 16.12
C HIS A 14 -10.42 47.60 17.62
N GLU A 15 -10.08 48.85 17.95
CA GLU A 15 -10.24 49.46 19.28
C GLU A 15 -11.52 50.31 19.27
N ASP A 16 -12.24 50.43 20.41
CA ASP A 16 -12.70 51.69 21.04
C ASP A 16 -13.51 51.45 22.37
N PRO A 17 -13.86 52.45 23.22
CA PRO A 17 -13.16 52.65 24.52
C PRO A 17 -14.04 52.86 25.79
N GLY A 18 -13.38 52.71 26.97
CA GLY A 18 -13.38 53.55 28.19
C GLY A 18 -14.65 53.90 29.01
N LEU A 19 -14.60 53.65 30.34
CA LEU A 19 -14.87 54.63 31.43
C LEU A 19 -14.60 54.06 32.85
N HIS A 20 -14.22 54.97 33.77
CA HIS A 20 -13.65 54.83 35.13
C HIS A 20 -14.59 54.33 36.26
N GLY A 21 -14.00 53.82 37.35
CA GLY A 21 -14.60 53.76 38.70
C GLY A 21 -13.68 53.13 39.77
N ASP A 22 -13.63 53.74 40.95
CA ASP A 22 -12.68 53.63 42.07
C ASP A 22 -12.83 52.42 43.05
N GLU A 23 -11.81 52.32 43.94
CA GLU A 23 -11.85 51.93 45.37
C GLU A 23 -11.64 50.47 45.87
N GLN A 24 -10.46 50.29 46.50
CA GLN A 24 -10.15 49.74 47.84
C GLN A 24 -10.74 48.40 48.37
N ALA A 25 -9.81 47.45 48.55
CA ALA A 25 -9.57 46.53 49.69
C ALA A 25 -10.73 45.88 50.45
N GLU A 26 -10.74 44.54 50.48
CA GLU A 26 -10.86 43.78 51.73
C GLU A 26 -10.36 42.33 51.60
N ASP A 27 -9.74 41.87 52.68
CA ASP A 27 -8.99 40.63 52.89
C ASP A 27 -9.93 39.50 53.34
N HIS A 28 -9.99 38.41 52.57
CA HIS A 28 -10.60 37.15 53.02
C HIS A 28 -9.92 35.93 52.39
N THR A 29 -9.01 35.31 53.13
CA THR A 29 -8.74 33.87 52.98
C THR A 29 -9.96 33.06 53.45
N PRO A 30 -10.29 31.97 52.73
CA PRO A 30 -10.14 30.68 53.38
C PRO A 30 -9.50 29.63 52.45
N SER A 31 -8.62 28.86 53.06
CA SER A 31 -8.04 27.60 52.60
C SER A 31 -9.10 26.55 52.26
N LEU A 32 -8.95 25.88 51.11
CA LEU A 32 -9.39 24.50 50.94
C LEU A 32 -8.43 23.76 49.99
N GLU A 33 -7.77 22.76 50.54
CA GLU A 33 -6.93 21.79 49.83
C GLU A 33 -7.76 21.08 48.75
N ALA A 34 -7.31 21.19 47.50
CA ALA A 34 -7.65 20.24 46.44
C ALA A 34 -6.34 19.79 45.81
N GLY A 35 -6.01 18.51 46.02
CA GLY A 35 -4.77 17.90 45.59
C GLY A 35 -4.53 18.05 44.09
N LEU A 36 -3.61 18.94 43.74
CA LEU A 36 -2.87 18.84 42.49
C LEU A 36 -1.89 17.68 42.67
N ALA A 37 -2.31 16.48 42.26
CA ALA A 37 -1.38 15.44 41.87
C ALA A 37 -0.62 15.96 40.64
N GLY A 38 0.39 16.79 40.89
CA GLY A 38 1.36 17.22 39.90
C GLY A 38 2.09 15.97 39.44
N THR A 39 1.66 15.39 38.33
CA THR A 39 2.44 14.37 37.67
C THR A 39 3.77 14.99 37.28
N ASN A 40 4.84 14.50 37.89
CA ASN A 40 6.16 15.07 37.74
C ASN A 40 6.58 14.96 36.26
N PRO A 41 6.89 16.04 35.52
CA PRO A 41 7.23 15.96 34.09
C PRO A 41 8.42 15.02 33.83
N ALA A 42 9.31 14.86 34.80
CA ALA A 42 10.40 13.89 34.75
C ALA A 42 9.95 12.42 34.77
N SER A 43 8.84 12.08 35.46
CA SER A 43 8.32 10.70 35.47
C SER A 43 7.61 10.35 34.17
N HIS A 44 6.93 11.32 33.55
CA HIS A 44 6.32 11.15 32.23
C HIS A 44 7.36 10.96 31.13
N GLN A 45 8.45 11.74 31.18
CA GLN A 45 9.54 11.65 30.21
C GLN A 45 10.29 10.31 30.30
N TYR A 46 10.46 9.78 31.52
CA TYR A 46 11.07 8.47 31.73
C TYR A 46 10.17 7.34 31.20
N SER A 47 8.85 7.45 31.44
CA SER A 47 7.86 6.49 30.93
C SER A 47 7.78 6.46 29.39
N ASP A 48 7.89 7.61 28.73
CA ASP A 48 7.87 7.70 27.26
C ASP A 48 9.13 7.10 26.62
N LEU A 49 10.31 7.33 27.22
CA LEU A 49 11.56 6.71 26.75
C LEU A 49 11.52 5.17 26.86
N GLU A 50 10.98 4.65 27.95
CA GLU A 50 10.81 3.20 28.13
C GLU A 50 9.85 2.61 27.09
N GLU A 51 8.72 3.27 26.83
CA GLU A 51 7.79 2.86 25.76
C GLU A 51 8.47 2.88 24.38
N LEU A 52 9.23 3.92 24.06
CA LEU A 52 10.01 4.01 22.81
C LEU A 52 11.00 2.85 22.66
N ILE A 53 11.78 2.55 23.71
CA ILE A 53 12.74 1.44 23.69
C ILE A 53 12.01 0.09 23.50
N ASN A 54 10.87 -0.10 24.15
CA ASN A 54 10.06 -1.31 23.99
C ASN A 54 9.58 -1.49 22.55
N PHE A 55 9.06 -0.43 21.91
CA PHE A 55 8.65 -0.51 20.49
C PHE A 55 9.83 -0.71 19.54
N LEU A 56 10.99 -0.13 19.81
CA LEU A 56 12.20 -0.37 19.03
C LEU A 56 12.67 -1.83 19.13
N ALA A 57 12.54 -2.47 20.31
CA ALA A 57 12.82 -3.88 20.48
C ALA A 57 11.83 -4.76 19.69
N ILE A 58 10.53 -4.43 19.74
CA ILE A 58 9.49 -5.12 18.95
C ILE A 58 9.78 -4.97 17.45
N PHE A 59 10.12 -3.77 17.00
CA PHE A 59 10.52 -3.52 15.61
C PHE A 59 11.71 -4.40 15.22
N GLN A 60 12.77 -4.43 16.03
CA GLN A 60 13.98 -5.22 15.77
C GLN A 60 13.67 -6.71 15.61
N GLU A 61 12.76 -7.25 16.41
CA GLU A 61 12.39 -8.66 16.39
C GLU A 61 11.41 -8.99 15.24
N ARG A 62 10.36 -8.19 15.08
CA ARG A 62 9.20 -8.53 14.25
C ARG A 62 9.22 -7.91 12.86
N LEU A 63 9.82 -6.73 12.70
CA LEU A 63 9.66 -5.90 11.49
C LEU A 63 10.98 -5.54 10.80
N TYR A 64 12.13 -5.59 11.48
CA TYR A 64 13.45 -5.47 10.85
C TYR A 64 13.67 -6.49 9.72
N PRO A 65 13.20 -7.76 9.82
CA PRO A 65 13.30 -8.70 8.70
C PRO A 65 12.57 -8.27 7.42
N VAL A 66 11.58 -7.38 7.54
CA VAL A 66 10.82 -6.78 6.44
C VAL A 66 11.42 -5.43 6.03
N TRP A 67 11.85 -4.62 7.00
CA TRP A 67 12.36 -3.28 6.82
C TRP A 67 13.78 -3.11 7.41
N PRO A 68 14.82 -3.70 6.79
CA PRO A 68 16.19 -3.73 7.34
C PRO A 68 16.94 -2.41 7.10
N ILE A 69 16.33 -1.30 7.52
CA ILE A 69 16.76 0.07 7.21
C ILE A 69 17.08 0.92 8.43
N VAL A 70 17.03 0.37 9.65
CA VAL A 70 17.34 1.11 10.90
C VAL A 70 18.27 0.29 11.75
N ASP A 71 19.37 0.90 12.20
CA ASP A 71 20.21 0.31 13.25
C ASP A 71 19.69 0.73 14.63
N VAL A 72 19.03 -0.20 15.32
CA VAL A 72 18.29 0.07 16.56
C VAL A 72 19.24 0.36 17.72
N ALA A 73 20.39 -0.31 17.82
CA ALA A 73 21.28 -0.15 18.97
C ALA A 73 21.89 1.27 19.07
N PRO A 74 22.45 1.86 17.99
CA PRO A 74 22.87 3.26 17.99
C PRO A 74 21.72 4.24 18.19
N LEU A 75 20.51 3.92 17.72
CA LEU A 75 19.34 4.77 17.93
C LEU A 75 18.97 4.84 19.42
N ILE A 76 18.88 3.70 20.10
CA ILE A 76 18.66 3.63 21.56
C ILE A 76 19.76 4.40 22.29
N SER A 77 21.04 4.20 21.92
CA SER A 77 22.16 4.92 22.53
C SER A 77 22.05 6.45 22.37
N LYS A 78 21.51 6.95 21.25
CA LYS A 78 21.26 8.39 21.05
C LYS A 78 20.10 8.91 21.92
N LEU A 79 19.06 8.10 22.11
CA LEU A 79 17.88 8.46 22.92
C LEU A 79 18.21 8.51 24.42
N SER A 80 19.09 7.62 24.91
CA SER A 80 19.47 7.56 26.32
C SER A 80 20.44 8.66 26.79
N LYS A 81 20.86 9.57 25.90
CA LYS A 81 21.76 10.70 26.27
C LYS A 81 20.97 11.83 26.91
N GLU A 82 21.58 12.51 27.90
CA GLU A 82 20.98 13.65 28.62
C GLU A 82 20.53 14.79 27.69
N ARG A 83 21.26 15.01 26.59
CA ARG A 83 20.85 15.91 25.51
C ARG A 83 20.57 15.07 24.26
N SER A 84 19.36 14.53 24.19
CA SER A 84 18.94 13.69 23.07
C SER A 84 18.82 14.51 21.79
N ASP A 85 19.17 13.87 20.67
CA ASP A 85 19.01 14.45 19.35
C ASP A 85 17.51 14.48 18.99
N PRO A 86 16.90 15.64 18.70
CA PRO A 86 15.49 15.71 18.29
C PRO A 86 15.16 14.81 17.10
N ARG A 87 16.13 14.58 16.21
CA ARG A 87 15.99 13.71 15.03
C ARG A 87 15.90 12.23 15.42
N ALA A 88 16.64 11.82 16.46
CA ALA A 88 16.55 10.47 17.00
C ALA A 88 15.16 10.19 17.58
N HIS A 89 14.57 11.17 18.29
CA HIS A 89 13.19 11.05 18.77
C HIS A 89 12.18 10.96 17.63
N ILE A 90 12.27 11.83 16.62
CA ILE A 90 11.38 11.78 15.45
C ILE A 90 11.42 10.40 14.78
N LEU A 91 12.61 9.86 14.56
CA LEU A 91 12.76 8.54 13.95
C LEU A 91 12.16 7.46 14.86
N ALA A 92 12.49 7.46 16.14
CA ALA A 92 11.98 6.48 17.10
C ALA A 92 10.45 6.50 17.23
N ASP A 93 9.86 7.70 17.26
CA ASP A 93 8.40 7.87 17.28
C ASP A 93 7.74 7.40 15.99
N SER A 94 8.35 7.68 14.83
CA SER A 94 7.85 7.18 13.55
C SER A 94 7.88 5.65 13.48
N ILE A 95 8.94 5.02 14.02
CA ILE A 95 9.06 3.57 14.12
C ILE A 95 8.02 3.01 15.09
N ARG A 96 7.83 3.65 16.26
CA ARG A 96 6.81 3.26 17.23
C ARG A 96 5.42 3.25 16.60
N LEU A 97 5.01 4.37 15.99
CA LEU A 97 3.71 4.50 15.35
C LEU A 97 3.53 3.50 14.19
N ALA A 98 4.56 3.33 13.34
CA ALA A 98 4.51 2.36 12.25
C ALA A 98 4.42 0.92 12.77
N THR A 99 5.15 0.58 13.83
CA THR A 99 5.13 -0.74 14.46
C THR A 99 3.78 -1.02 15.12
N ALA A 100 3.22 -0.03 15.81
CA ALA A 100 1.90 -0.11 16.40
C ALA A 100 0.82 -0.34 15.33
N ALA A 101 0.83 0.46 14.25
CA ALA A 101 -0.10 0.33 13.15
C ALA A 101 0.02 -1.04 12.45
N GLN A 102 1.25 -1.44 12.07
CA GLN A 102 1.52 -2.68 11.34
C GLN A 102 1.11 -3.94 12.11
N LEU A 103 1.37 -3.96 13.42
CA LEU A 103 1.08 -5.11 14.28
C LEU A 103 -0.28 -5.00 15.00
N ARG A 104 -1.10 -3.99 14.66
CA ARG A 104 -2.40 -3.71 15.30
C ARG A 104 -2.31 -3.63 16.84
N ARG A 105 -1.29 -2.94 17.33
CA ARG A 105 -1.04 -2.73 18.77
C ARG A 105 -1.42 -1.32 19.18
N ASP A 106 -1.92 -1.20 20.40
CA ASP A 106 -2.15 0.11 21.00
C ASP A 106 -0.83 0.79 21.36
N THR A 107 -0.80 2.12 21.22
CA THR A 107 0.28 2.98 21.70
C THR A 107 -0.31 4.29 22.22
N ALA A 108 0.33 4.89 23.21
CA ALA A 108 -0.02 6.23 23.67
C ALA A 108 0.45 7.33 22.70
N ALA A 109 1.24 6.96 21.68
CA ALA A 109 1.73 7.86 20.65
C ALA A 109 0.59 8.54 19.88
N SER A 110 0.71 9.85 19.66
CA SER A 110 -0.15 10.55 18.71
C SER A 110 0.64 10.98 17.48
N LEU A 111 0.05 10.74 16.31
CA LEU A 111 0.55 11.25 15.03
C LEU A 111 0.62 12.80 15.04
N ASP A 112 -0.24 13.48 15.80
CA ASP A 112 -0.23 14.95 15.92
C ASP A 112 1.03 15.44 16.65
N ALA A 113 1.47 14.70 17.68
CA ALA A 113 2.69 15.00 18.42
C ALA A 113 3.95 14.78 17.55
N LEU A 114 3.96 13.75 16.71
CA LEU A 114 5.02 13.56 15.71
C LEU A 114 5.01 14.71 14.67
N SER A 115 3.83 15.08 14.17
CA SER A 115 3.66 16.15 13.18
C SER A 115 4.15 17.50 13.71
N THR A 116 3.86 17.82 14.97
CA THR A 116 4.33 19.05 15.62
C THR A 116 5.86 19.07 15.73
N ARG A 117 6.48 17.94 16.09
CA ARG A 117 7.95 17.83 16.14
C ARG A 117 8.60 17.96 14.77
N LEU A 118 8.00 17.39 13.73
CA LEU A 118 8.44 17.54 12.35
C LEU A 118 8.40 18.99 11.88
N ALA A 119 7.36 19.75 12.27
CA ALA A 119 7.22 21.16 11.90
C ALA A 119 8.28 22.08 12.54
N ILE A 120 8.80 21.71 13.71
CA ILE A 120 9.78 22.51 14.46
C ILE A 120 11.23 22.14 14.09
N CYS A 121 11.46 20.92 13.60
CA CYS A 121 12.80 20.47 13.22
C CYS A 121 13.25 21.04 11.87
N ASP A 122 14.53 21.37 11.78
CA ASP A 122 15.13 21.86 10.54
C ASP A 122 15.08 20.79 9.44
N HIS A 123 14.82 21.24 8.21
CA HIS A 123 14.65 20.35 7.05
C HIS A 123 16.01 19.90 6.53
N GLN A 124 16.63 18.94 7.22
CA GLN A 124 17.86 18.30 6.79
C GLN A 124 17.56 17.13 5.85
N MET A 125 18.31 17.04 4.76
CA MET A 125 18.22 15.94 3.78
C MET A 125 19.23 14.86 4.15
N ASP A 126 18.86 14.01 5.11
CA ASP A 126 19.65 12.90 5.63
C ASP A 126 18.87 11.58 5.64
N LEU A 127 19.53 10.48 6.05
CA LEU A 127 18.89 9.15 6.10
C LEU A 127 17.68 9.14 7.03
N THR A 128 17.75 9.89 8.14
CA THR A 128 16.65 10.04 9.09
C THR A 128 15.39 10.59 8.40
N SER A 129 15.53 11.57 7.50
CA SER A 129 14.40 12.10 6.73
C SER A 129 13.79 11.06 5.81
N VAL A 130 14.61 10.26 5.11
CA VAL A 130 14.11 9.18 4.24
C VAL A 130 13.37 8.13 5.04
N GLN A 131 13.96 7.64 6.14
CA GLN A 131 13.38 6.63 7.02
C GLN A 131 12.07 7.13 7.66
N THR A 132 12.05 8.38 8.14
CA THR A 132 10.86 8.97 8.75
C THR A 132 9.72 9.07 7.72
N SER A 133 9.99 9.56 6.51
CA SER A 133 8.97 9.58 5.44
C SER A 133 8.51 8.19 5.05
N PHE A 134 9.40 7.19 5.03
CA PHE A 134 9.02 5.80 4.80
C PHE A 134 8.08 5.28 5.90
N PHE A 135 8.39 5.50 7.17
CA PHE A 135 7.51 5.07 8.26
C PHE A 135 6.18 5.83 8.32
N LEU A 136 6.15 7.11 7.92
CA LEU A 136 4.90 7.85 7.73
C LEU A 136 4.05 7.26 6.61
N HIS A 137 4.67 6.78 5.52
CA HIS A 137 3.97 6.00 4.51
C HIS A 137 3.35 4.73 5.11
N ILE A 138 4.11 3.96 5.89
CA ILE A 138 3.60 2.74 6.55
C ILE A 138 2.42 3.04 7.48
N ILE A 139 2.51 4.09 8.30
CA ILE A 139 1.42 4.49 9.21
C ILE A 139 0.14 4.74 8.42
N HIS A 140 0.21 5.58 7.38
CA HIS A 140 -0.96 5.92 6.58
C HIS A 140 -1.44 4.79 5.67
N GLU A 141 -0.55 3.93 5.19
CA GLU A 141 -0.93 2.75 4.42
C GLU A 141 -1.72 1.78 5.29
N ASN A 142 -1.42 1.67 6.59
CA ASN A 142 -2.19 0.85 7.53
C ASN A 142 -3.54 1.49 7.91
N GLU A 143 -3.66 2.82 7.88
CA GLU A 143 -4.94 3.52 8.12
C GLU A 143 -5.89 3.40 6.93
N ILE A 144 -5.42 3.80 5.75
CA ILE A 144 -6.18 3.78 4.48
C ILE A 144 -5.23 3.29 3.39
N PRO A 145 -5.22 1.98 3.10
CA PRO A 145 -4.40 1.38 2.05
C PRO A 145 -4.61 2.06 0.70
N GLY A 146 -3.52 2.48 0.06
CA GLY A 146 -3.57 3.25 -1.19
C GLY A 146 -4.08 4.69 -1.03
N GLY A 147 -4.33 5.17 0.18
CA GLY A 147 -4.81 6.52 0.44
C GLY A 147 -3.80 7.60 0.07
N THR A 148 -4.28 8.79 -0.26
CA THR A 148 -3.46 9.92 -0.74
C THR A 148 -2.29 10.25 0.19
N LYS A 149 -2.49 10.21 1.53
CA LYS A 149 -1.43 10.48 2.50
C LYS A 149 -0.29 9.46 2.40
N SER A 150 -0.63 8.18 2.38
CA SER A 150 0.34 7.09 2.21
C SER A 150 1.17 7.30 0.95
N GLN A 151 0.51 7.55 -0.18
CA GLN A 151 1.18 7.77 -1.46
C GLN A 151 2.10 8.99 -1.43
N ILE A 152 1.66 10.12 -0.86
CA ILE A 152 2.47 11.34 -0.73
C ILE A 152 3.75 11.05 0.06
N TYR A 153 3.66 10.34 1.19
CA TYR A 153 4.84 10.05 2.01
C TYR A 153 5.80 9.08 1.34
N LEU A 154 5.31 8.11 0.56
CA LEU A 154 6.16 7.26 -0.26
C LEU A 154 6.91 8.08 -1.31
N ARG A 155 6.21 9.00 -2.00
CA ARG A 155 6.83 9.92 -2.97
C ARG A 155 7.81 10.87 -2.30
N GLN A 156 7.54 11.32 -1.09
CA GLN A 156 8.45 12.13 -0.29
C GLN A 156 9.72 11.36 0.04
N ALA A 157 9.62 10.12 0.55
CA ALA A 157 10.78 9.29 0.87
C ALA A 157 11.68 9.07 -0.37
N ILE A 158 11.07 8.76 -1.53
CA ILE A 158 11.78 8.62 -2.81
C ILE A 158 12.45 9.94 -3.21
N THR A 159 11.75 11.07 -3.08
CA THR A 159 12.29 12.40 -3.43
C THR A 159 13.49 12.76 -2.55
N VAL A 160 13.40 12.54 -1.24
CA VAL A 160 14.52 12.80 -0.32
C VAL A 160 15.71 11.90 -0.67
N ALA A 161 15.49 10.62 -0.96
CA ALA A 161 16.55 9.71 -1.39
C ALA A 161 17.24 10.18 -2.68
N GLN A 162 16.49 10.71 -3.66
CA GLN A 162 17.03 11.28 -4.90
C GLN A 162 17.75 12.61 -4.67
N MET A 163 17.27 13.46 -3.76
CA MET A 163 17.97 14.69 -3.36
C MET A 163 19.34 14.37 -2.72
N MET A 164 19.40 13.29 -1.95
CA MET A 164 20.65 12.73 -1.40
C MET A 164 21.49 11.98 -2.44
N ARG A 165 21.00 11.81 -3.68
CA ARG A 165 21.62 11.06 -4.77
C ARG A 165 21.88 9.59 -4.44
N LEU A 166 21.05 8.98 -3.60
CA LEU A 166 21.19 7.55 -3.25
C LEU A 166 21.04 6.65 -4.49
N ASP A 167 20.36 7.11 -5.53
CA ASP A 167 20.14 6.45 -6.81
C ASP A 167 21.38 6.40 -7.73
N ARG A 168 22.48 7.07 -7.36
CA ARG A 168 23.70 7.19 -8.18
C ARG A 168 24.90 6.55 -7.51
N GLU A 169 25.56 5.62 -8.20
CA GLU A 169 26.74 4.92 -7.67
C GLU A 169 27.88 5.88 -7.25
N SER A 170 28.03 7.02 -7.95
CA SER A 170 29.04 8.03 -7.62
C SER A 170 28.88 8.67 -6.23
N SER A 171 27.70 8.62 -5.61
CA SER A 171 27.46 9.24 -4.29
C SER A 171 28.01 8.40 -3.12
N TYR A 172 28.43 7.17 -3.40
CA TYR A 172 28.94 6.22 -2.40
C TYR A 172 30.46 6.35 -2.18
N THR A 173 31.17 6.93 -3.15
CA THR A 173 32.62 7.15 -3.06
C THR A 173 32.98 8.01 -1.85
N GLY A 174 33.90 7.51 -1.01
CA GLY A 174 34.38 8.22 0.18
C GLY A 174 33.54 8.01 1.45
N LEU A 175 32.42 7.29 1.37
CA LEU A 175 31.65 6.87 2.54
C LEU A 175 32.23 5.59 3.15
N SER A 176 32.03 5.40 4.45
CA SER A 176 32.33 4.11 5.09
C SER A 176 31.45 3.01 4.51
N GLU A 177 31.94 1.78 4.53
CA GLU A 177 31.23 0.63 3.99
C GLU A 177 29.86 0.41 4.66
N ILE A 178 29.78 0.58 5.99
CA ILE A 178 28.54 0.51 6.76
C ILE A 178 27.50 1.51 6.25
N GLU A 179 27.91 2.77 6.02
CA GLU A 179 27.03 3.81 5.50
C GLU A 179 26.59 3.51 4.05
N GLN A 180 27.50 2.99 3.22
CA GLN A 180 27.17 2.56 1.86
C GLN A 180 26.12 1.45 1.86
N GLN A 181 26.26 0.44 2.73
CA GLN A 181 25.28 -0.64 2.84
C GLN A 181 23.92 -0.12 3.30
N MET A 182 23.87 0.73 4.32
CA MET A 182 22.61 1.29 4.81
C MET A 182 21.87 2.09 3.73
N ARG A 183 22.61 2.91 2.96
CA ARG A 183 22.06 3.65 1.82
C ARG A 183 21.50 2.75 0.73
N ARG A 184 22.21 1.66 0.38
CA ARG A 184 21.71 0.67 -0.59
C ARG A 184 20.46 -0.03 -0.07
N ARG A 185 20.43 -0.46 1.19
CA ARG A 185 19.24 -1.09 1.80
C ARG A 185 18.02 -0.16 1.74
N ILE A 186 18.18 1.11 2.12
CA ILE A 186 17.11 2.11 2.03
C ILE A 186 16.61 2.28 0.60
N LEU A 187 17.53 2.51 -0.35
CA LEU A 187 17.16 2.71 -1.75
C LEU A 187 16.41 1.51 -2.34
N TRP A 188 16.91 0.30 -2.09
CA TRP A 188 16.31 -0.92 -2.63
C TRP A 188 15.02 -1.32 -1.89
N LEU A 189 14.85 -0.92 -0.63
CA LEU A 189 13.57 -1.07 0.07
C LEU A 189 12.51 -0.13 -0.52
N LEU A 190 12.89 1.13 -0.81
CA LEU A 190 12.01 2.07 -1.52
C LEU A 190 11.65 1.56 -2.92
N TYR A 191 12.59 0.93 -3.62
CA TYR A 191 12.36 0.32 -4.94
C TYR A 191 11.27 -0.75 -4.89
N VAL A 192 11.38 -1.73 -3.99
CA VAL A 192 10.39 -2.81 -3.88
C VAL A 192 9.04 -2.29 -3.37
N THR A 193 9.05 -1.35 -2.42
CA THR A 193 7.83 -0.76 -1.86
C THR A 193 7.07 0.03 -2.92
N GLU A 194 7.77 0.89 -3.68
CA GLU A 194 7.16 1.63 -4.79
C GLU A 194 6.48 0.70 -5.78
N ARG A 195 7.16 -0.38 -6.18
CA ARG A 195 6.64 -1.33 -7.17
C ARG A 195 5.47 -2.14 -6.65
N GLY A 196 5.50 -2.56 -5.38
CA GLY A 196 4.36 -3.18 -4.73
C GLY A 196 3.13 -2.27 -4.73
N VAL A 197 3.30 -1.02 -4.28
CA VAL A 197 2.25 0.01 -4.26
C VAL A 197 1.76 0.35 -5.67
N ALA A 198 2.67 0.48 -6.64
CA ALA A 198 2.34 0.74 -8.04
C ALA A 198 1.48 -0.36 -8.66
N LEU A 199 1.78 -1.64 -8.36
CA LEU A 199 0.99 -2.78 -8.82
C LEU A 199 -0.38 -2.85 -8.17
N LEU A 200 -0.48 -2.62 -6.86
CA LEU A 200 -1.74 -2.67 -6.12
C LEU A 200 -2.66 -1.50 -6.50
N HIS A 201 -2.11 -0.29 -6.60
CA HIS A 201 -2.87 0.95 -6.69
C HIS A 201 -2.77 1.67 -8.05
N ARG A 202 -2.17 1.01 -9.06
CA ARG A 202 -2.01 1.51 -10.45
C ARG A 202 -1.32 2.89 -10.51
N LEU A 203 -0.24 3.06 -9.78
CA LEU A 203 0.57 4.28 -9.80
C LEU A 203 1.79 4.13 -10.69
N PRO A 204 2.27 5.21 -11.34
CA PRO A 204 3.49 5.16 -12.14
C PRO A 204 4.73 4.94 -11.27
N VAL A 205 5.68 4.15 -11.76
CA VAL A 205 6.99 3.98 -11.10
C VAL A 205 7.96 5.11 -11.49
N ILE A 206 8.64 5.71 -10.52
CA ILE A 206 9.57 6.85 -10.73
C ILE A 206 11.00 6.55 -10.26
N LEU A 207 11.19 5.66 -9.29
CA LEU A 207 12.54 5.34 -8.80
C LEU A 207 13.24 4.42 -9.79
N LYS A 208 14.40 4.86 -10.29
CA LYS A 208 15.24 4.11 -11.24
C LYS A 208 16.68 4.04 -10.72
N PRO A 209 16.96 3.13 -9.78
CA PRO A 209 18.31 2.97 -9.22
C PRO A 209 19.31 2.58 -10.32
N THR A 210 20.50 3.16 -10.27
CA THR A 210 21.66 2.75 -11.10
C THR A 210 22.81 2.22 -10.26
N THR A 211 22.51 1.88 -9.01
CA THR A 211 23.47 1.44 -8.00
C THR A 211 23.58 -0.07 -7.95
N LEU A 212 24.65 -0.57 -7.36
CA LEU A 212 24.77 -1.98 -6.98
C LEU A 212 23.77 -2.34 -5.86
N PHE A 213 23.38 -3.61 -5.82
CA PHE A 213 22.64 -4.20 -4.70
C PHE A 213 23.45 -4.14 -3.39
N PRO A 214 22.80 -4.12 -2.21
CA PRO A 214 23.51 -4.31 -0.95
C PRO A 214 24.12 -5.72 -0.90
N PHE A 215 25.14 -5.93 -0.08
CA PHE A 215 25.74 -7.26 0.10
C PHE A 215 25.88 -7.65 1.58
N PRO A 216 25.77 -8.94 1.92
CA PRO A 216 25.80 -9.44 3.29
C PRO A 216 27.20 -9.46 3.86
N GLN A 217 27.54 -8.42 4.64
CA GLN A 217 28.71 -8.42 5.53
C GLN A 217 28.34 -8.84 6.96
N ASP A 218 27.54 -8.04 7.65
CA ASP A 218 27.26 -8.26 9.08
C ASP A 218 25.89 -8.89 9.37
N ASP A 219 25.00 -8.87 8.37
CA ASP A 219 23.61 -9.32 8.50
C ASP A 219 23.34 -10.50 7.55
N THR A 220 23.93 -11.63 7.92
CA THR A 220 23.89 -12.87 7.12
C THR A 220 22.52 -13.56 7.16
N HIS A 221 21.64 -13.18 8.09
CA HIS A 221 20.37 -13.84 8.31
C HIS A 221 19.19 -13.14 7.63
N VAL A 222 19.17 -11.79 7.62
CA VAL A 222 18.06 -11.01 7.04
C VAL A 222 18.36 -10.59 5.60
N LEU A 223 19.59 -10.15 5.31
CA LEU A 223 19.88 -9.53 4.03
C LEU A 223 19.71 -10.45 2.81
N PRO A 224 20.03 -11.77 2.86
CA PRO A 224 19.82 -12.64 1.71
C PRO A 224 18.36 -12.67 1.22
N ALA A 225 17.39 -12.76 2.12
CA ALA A 225 15.98 -12.85 1.71
C ALA A 225 15.43 -11.49 1.22
N PHE A 226 15.92 -10.40 1.80
CA PHE A 226 15.67 -9.06 1.25
C PHE A 226 16.21 -8.93 -0.19
N LEU A 227 17.41 -9.46 -0.46
CA LEU A 227 17.99 -9.44 -1.80
C LEU A 227 17.20 -10.29 -2.80
N GLU A 228 16.70 -11.45 -2.38
CA GLU A 228 15.80 -12.26 -3.22
C GLU A 228 14.50 -11.51 -3.55
N LEU A 229 13.93 -10.79 -2.58
CA LEU A 229 12.74 -9.96 -2.83
C LEU A 229 13.06 -8.83 -3.81
N VAL A 230 14.20 -8.15 -3.64
CA VAL A 230 14.67 -7.11 -4.56
C VAL A 230 14.88 -7.67 -5.97
N HIS A 231 15.53 -8.83 -6.09
CA HIS A 231 15.79 -9.48 -7.36
C HIS A 231 14.49 -9.89 -8.07
N LEU A 232 13.52 -10.41 -7.30
CA LEU A 232 12.20 -10.76 -7.79
C LEU A 232 11.50 -9.54 -8.42
N PHE A 233 11.42 -8.42 -7.68
CA PHE A 233 10.85 -7.17 -8.21
C PHE A 233 11.67 -6.58 -9.36
N TRP A 234 12.99 -6.76 -9.35
CA TRP A 234 13.86 -6.31 -10.44
C TRP A 234 13.56 -7.04 -11.74
N ILE A 235 13.53 -8.38 -11.73
CA ILE A 235 13.15 -9.17 -12.92
C ILE A 235 11.72 -8.79 -13.36
N PHE A 236 10.83 -8.61 -12.39
CA PHE A 236 9.46 -8.17 -12.65
C PHE A 236 9.43 -6.85 -13.43
N ASP A 237 10.16 -5.84 -12.98
CA ASP A 237 10.27 -4.53 -13.63
C ASP A 237 10.92 -4.63 -15.03
N GLN A 238 12.05 -5.35 -15.14
CA GLN A 238 12.78 -5.51 -16.41
C GLN A 238 11.99 -6.28 -17.48
N SER A 239 11.01 -7.09 -17.10
CA SER A 239 10.15 -7.80 -18.05
C SER A 239 9.29 -6.86 -18.90
N GLY A 240 9.06 -5.62 -18.44
CA GLY A 240 8.18 -4.65 -19.07
C GLY A 240 6.71 -4.75 -18.65
N ILE A 241 6.38 -5.58 -17.66
CA ILE A 241 5.01 -5.77 -17.16
C ILE A 241 4.33 -4.48 -16.70
N PHE A 242 5.05 -3.55 -16.08
CA PHE A 242 4.47 -2.26 -15.66
C PHE A 242 3.93 -1.47 -16.85
N LYS A 243 4.61 -1.51 -18.00
CA LYS A 243 4.10 -0.88 -19.23
C LYS A 243 2.84 -1.56 -19.74
N ILE A 244 2.75 -2.89 -19.62
CA ILE A 244 1.56 -3.65 -20.01
C ILE A 244 0.37 -3.29 -19.10
N LEU A 245 0.62 -3.10 -17.80
CA LEU A 245 -0.40 -2.78 -16.81
C LEU A 245 -0.83 -1.30 -16.82
N GLU A 246 0.05 -0.38 -17.21
CA GLU A 246 -0.21 1.07 -17.29
C GLU A 246 -1.00 1.50 -18.55
N ASN A 247 -1.13 0.63 -19.57
CA ASN A 247 -1.72 0.95 -20.87
C ASN A 247 -3.27 1.07 -20.86
N ALA A 248 -3.82 1.96 -20.04
CA ALA A 248 -5.22 2.36 -20.09
C ALA A 248 -5.53 3.43 -21.17
N ASP A 249 -4.51 4.17 -21.65
CA ASP A 249 -4.67 5.40 -22.45
C ASP A 249 -4.20 5.32 -23.92
N GLY A 250 -4.29 4.16 -24.57
CA GLY A 250 -4.43 4.12 -26.04
C GLY A 250 -3.23 3.71 -26.91
N ASN A 251 -2.16 3.14 -26.34
CA ASN A 251 -1.21 2.34 -27.11
C ASN A 251 -1.32 0.88 -26.68
N GLU A 252 -1.93 0.04 -27.51
CA GLU A 252 -2.00 -1.40 -27.22
C GLU A 252 -0.58 -1.98 -27.11
N PRO A 253 -0.25 -2.68 -26.00
CA PRO A 253 1.02 -3.37 -25.91
C PRO A 253 1.09 -4.37 -27.07
N THR A 254 2.16 -4.31 -27.86
CA THR A 254 2.32 -5.23 -29.00
C THR A 254 2.34 -6.66 -28.48
N VAL A 255 1.49 -7.54 -29.03
CA VAL A 255 1.41 -8.98 -28.66
C VAL A 255 2.81 -9.64 -28.50
N PRO A 256 3.82 -9.35 -29.35
CA PRO A 256 5.19 -9.88 -29.15
C PRO A 256 5.88 -9.41 -27.86
N MET A 257 5.67 -8.16 -27.44
CA MET A 257 6.24 -7.63 -26.19
C MET A 257 5.62 -8.33 -24.98
N ALA A 258 4.30 -8.53 -25.01
CA ALA A 258 3.60 -9.27 -23.97
C ALA A 258 4.05 -10.72 -23.88
N GLN A 259 4.18 -11.43 -25.01
CA GLN A 259 4.67 -12.81 -25.02
C GLN A 259 6.09 -12.93 -24.47
N ARG A 260 7.00 -12.00 -24.82
CA ARG A 260 8.35 -11.96 -24.25
C ARG A 260 8.34 -11.73 -22.74
N CYS A 261 7.54 -10.76 -22.28
CA CYS A 261 7.36 -10.47 -20.86
C CYS A 261 6.87 -11.71 -20.11
N LEU A 262 5.82 -12.37 -20.61
CA LEU A 262 5.28 -13.60 -20.03
C LEU A 262 6.32 -14.72 -19.96
N GLY A 263 7.11 -14.93 -21.02
CA GLY A 263 8.14 -15.96 -21.03
C GLY A 263 9.22 -15.77 -19.95
N ILE A 264 9.66 -14.53 -19.72
CA ILE A 264 10.61 -14.19 -18.65
C ILE A 264 9.99 -14.48 -17.28
N LEU A 265 8.80 -13.95 -17.03
CA LEU A 265 8.15 -14.04 -15.72
C LEU A 265 7.71 -15.46 -15.38
N GLN A 266 7.24 -16.23 -16.36
CA GLN A 266 6.84 -17.62 -16.15
C GLN A 266 8.00 -18.48 -15.67
N ASN A 267 9.18 -18.30 -16.26
CA ASN A 267 10.36 -19.07 -15.87
C ASN A 267 10.81 -18.67 -14.46
N THR A 268 11.02 -17.38 -14.20
CA THR A 268 11.50 -16.88 -12.91
C THR A 268 10.52 -17.18 -11.76
N LEU A 269 9.21 -17.03 -11.97
CA LEU A 269 8.22 -17.23 -10.92
C LEU A 269 7.91 -18.72 -10.63
N GLN A 270 8.36 -19.64 -11.51
CA GLN A 270 8.22 -21.09 -11.32
C GLN A 270 9.48 -21.75 -10.76
N GLU A 271 10.57 -21.02 -10.59
CA GLU A 271 11.79 -21.56 -9.97
C GLU A 271 11.47 -22.12 -8.57
N ASP A 272 11.99 -23.32 -8.30
CA ASP A 272 11.72 -24.04 -7.06
C ASP A 272 12.31 -23.27 -5.86
N PRO A 273 11.49 -22.84 -4.88
CA PRO A 273 11.98 -22.16 -3.69
C PRO A 273 12.98 -23.00 -2.87
N THR A 274 13.13 -24.31 -3.10
CA THR A 274 14.08 -25.15 -2.35
C THR A 274 15.56 -24.75 -2.48
N ASN A 275 15.94 -23.95 -3.48
CA ASN A 275 17.31 -23.48 -3.64
C ASN A 275 17.70 -22.36 -2.66
N PHE A 276 16.70 -21.71 -2.04
CA PHE A 276 16.93 -20.64 -1.08
C PHE A 276 15.88 -20.71 0.05
N GLU A 277 16.32 -21.11 1.24
CA GLU A 277 15.50 -21.20 2.44
C GLU A 277 15.87 -20.03 3.39
N PRO A 278 15.05 -18.95 3.45
CA PRO A 278 15.26 -17.87 4.40
C PRO A 278 15.37 -18.40 5.84
N SER A 279 16.20 -17.76 6.66
CA SER A 279 16.40 -18.21 8.05
C SER A 279 15.18 -17.94 8.96
N ASN A 280 14.34 -16.96 8.61
CA ASN A 280 13.20 -16.50 9.39
C ASN A 280 11.86 -16.71 8.63
N TYR A 281 10.85 -17.23 9.33
CA TYR A 281 9.48 -17.39 8.81
C TYR A 281 8.84 -16.10 8.29
N VAL A 282 9.14 -14.93 8.89
CA VAL A 282 8.66 -13.62 8.37
C VAL A 282 9.15 -13.40 6.93
N GLN A 283 10.41 -13.71 6.65
CA GLN A 283 10.97 -13.50 5.32
C GLN A 283 10.54 -14.58 4.33
N LYS A 284 10.36 -15.83 4.80
CA LYS A 284 9.74 -16.90 4.01
C LYS A 284 8.34 -16.49 3.56
N ALA A 285 7.55 -15.97 4.48
CA ALA A 285 6.20 -15.50 4.23
C ALA A 285 6.20 -14.37 3.18
N ASP A 286 7.01 -13.33 3.36
CA ASP A 286 7.05 -12.21 2.41
C ASP A 286 7.40 -12.65 0.99
N LEU A 287 8.49 -13.41 0.84
CA LEU A 287 8.99 -13.83 -0.45
C LEU A 287 7.99 -14.76 -1.16
N PHE A 288 7.47 -15.75 -0.45
CA PHE A 288 6.55 -16.72 -1.02
C PHE A 288 5.22 -16.06 -1.40
N VAL A 289 4.61 -15.30 -0.48
CA VAL A 289 3.33 -14.63 -0.73
C VAL A 289 3.46 -13.64 -1.88
N THR A 290 4.54 -12.85 -1.91
CA THR A 290 4.81 -11.92 -3.01
C THR A 290 4.96 -12.64 -4.35
N ARG A 291 5.68 -13.77 -4.39
CA ARG A 291 5.81 -14.58 -5.61
C ARG A 291 4.46 -15.13 -6.07
N GLN A 292 3.64 -15.68 -5.17
CA GLN A 292 2.31 -16.18 -5.54
C GLN A 292 1.41 -15.08 -6.07
N TRP A 293 1.40 -13.93 -5.40
CA TRP A 293 0.65 -12.76 -5.83
C TRP A 293 1.11 -12.29 -7.22
N MET A 294 2.42 -12.14 -7.46
CA MET A 294 2.96 -11.79 -8.77
C MET A 294 2.55 -12.79 -9.86
N ARG A 295 2.51 -14.09 -9.57
CA ARG A 295 2.01 -15.10 -10.53
C ARG A 295 0.56 -14.83 -10.93
N THR A 296 -0.28 -14.41 -10.00
CA THR A 296 -1.69 -14.05 -10.30
C THR A 296 -1.81 -12.75 -11.11
N VAL A 297 -0.96 -11.75 -10.82
CA VAL A 297 -0.89 -10.51 -11.61
C VAL A 297 -0.51 -10.82 -13.06
N VAL A 298 0.51 -11.64 -13.27
CA VAL A 298 0.98 -12.04 -14.61
C VAL A 298 -0.08 -12.86 -15.35
N TRP A 299 -0.75 -13.78 -14.66
CA TRP A 299 -1.85 -14.53 -15.24
C TRP A 299 -2.99 -13.63 -15.70
N ARG A 300 -3.42 -12.65 -14.87
CA ARG A 300 -4.46 -11.67 -15.27
C ARG A 300 -4.03 -10.83 -16.46
N ALA A 301 -2.78 -10.35 -16.46
CA ALA A 301 -2.24 -9.59 -17.58
C ALA A 301 -2.23 -10.42 -18.88
N ALA A 302 -1.87 -11.70 -18.82
CA ALA A 302 -1.95 -12.59 -19.97
C ALA A 302 -3.39 -12.76 -20.46
N ALA A 303 -4.33 -13.02 -19.53
CA ALA A 303 -5.74 -13.21 -19.85
C ALA A 303 -6.36 -11.98 -20.53
N ASN A 304 -6.05 -10.78 -20.04
CA ASN A 304 -6.51 -9.52 -20.64
C ASN A 304 -6.00 -9.30 -22.07
N LEU A 305 -4.88 -9.92 -22.43
CA LEU A 305 -4.29 -9.86 -23.76
C LEU A 305 -4.67 -11.07 -24.64
N GLY A 306 -5.59 -11.92 -24.18
CA GLY A 306 -5.97 -13.15 -24.88
C GLY A 306 -4.87 -14.21 -24.93
N LEU A 307 -3.83 -14.09 -24.10
CA LEU A 307 -2.70 -15.01 -24.06
C LEU A 307 -2.93 -16.11 -23.01
N HIS A 308 -2.54 -17.34 -23.33
CA HIS A 308 -2.64 -18.47 -22.42
C HIS A 308 -1.37 -18.62 -21.56
N ALA A 309 -1.49 -18.30 -20.28
CA ALA A 309 -0.46 -18.54 -19.28
C ALA A 309 -0.71 -19.84 -18.49
N THR A 310 -0.71 -20.98 -19.18
CA THR A 310 -1.06 -22.30 -18.59
C THR A 310 -0.20 -22.68 -17.37
N ALA A 311 1.06 -22.28 -17.37
CA ALA A 311 2.00 -22.55 -16.28
C ALA A 311 1.73 -21.72 -15.01
N LEU A 312 0.89 -20.67 -15.12
CA LEU A 312 0.46 -19.80 -14.02
C LEU A 312 -1.00 -20.04 -13.65
N ASN A 313 -1.44 -21.30 -13.62
CA ASN A 313 -2.83 -21.65 -13.28
C ASN A 313 -3.20 -21.13 -11.87
N PRO A 314 -4.21 -20.22 -11.74
CA PRO A 314 -4.60 -19.64 -10.45
C PRO A 314 -5.05 -20.67 -9.42
N VAL A 315 -5.74 -21.74 -9.84
CA VAL A 315 -6.17 -22.82 -8.93
C VAL A 315 -4.95 -23.51 -8.30
N ARG A 316 -3.89 -23.73 -9.09
CA ARG A 316 -2.64 -24.30 -8.57
C ARG A 316 -1.95 -23.33 -7.61
N ILE A 317 -1.87 -22.05 -7.98
CA ILE A 317 -1.33 -20.98 -7.14
C ILE A 317 -2.06 -20.93 -5.79
N GLY A 318 -3.39 -20.96 -5.79
CA GLY A 318 -4.22 -20.95 -4.58
C GLY A 318 -3.99 -22.17 -3.68
N LYS A 319 -3.83 -23.37 -4.26
CA LYS A 319 -3.50 -24.59 -3.50
C LYS A 319 -2.12 -24.52 -2.85
N GLU A 320 -1.11 -24.10 -3.61
CA GLU A 320 0.26 -23.90 -3.09
C GLU A 320 0.26 -22.81 -2.00
N PHE A 321 -0.48 -21.73 -2.20
CA PHE A 321 -0.67 -20.67 -1.22
C PHE A 321 -1.25 -21.16 0.11
N LEU A 322 -2.40 -21.84 0.07
CA LEU A 322 -3.04 -22.37 1.29
C LEU A 322 -2.16 -23.40 1.99
N SER A 323 -1.51 -24.28 1.23
CA SER A 323 -0.61 -25.30 1.77
C SER A 323 0.57 -24.66 2.52
N PHE A 324 1.10 -23.55 2.03
CA PHE A 324 2.21 -22.85 2.67
C PHE A 324 1.75 -22.02 3.89
N MET A 325 0.66 -21.25 3.73
CA MET A 325 0.14 -20.39 4.80
C MET A 325 -0.25 -21.17 6.06
N THR A 326 -0.74 -22.40 5.91
CA THR A 326 -1.09 -23.28 7.05
C THR A 326 0.10 -23.78 7.85
N GLN A 327 1.33 -23.64 7.34
CA GLN A 327 2.57 -24.06 8.01
C GLN A 327 3.29 -22.91 8.71
N LEU A 328 2.86 -21.66 8.49
CA LEU A 328 3.52 -20.50 9.06
C LEU A 328 3.06 -20.21 10.48
N PRO A 329 3.98 -19.79 11.39
CA PRO A 329 3.60 -19.21 12.67
C PRO A 329 2.72 -17.97 12.46
N ARG A 330 1.76 -17.77 13.37
CA ARG A 330 0.85 -16.61 13.36
C ARG A 330 1.62 -15.31 13.35
N GLU A 331 2.67 -15.23 14.16
CA GLU A 331 3.50 -14.05 14.34
C GLU A 331 4.18 -13.61 13.03
N ALA A 332 4.55 -14.59 12.20
CA ALA A 332 5.14 -14.32 10.88
C ALA A 332 4.13 -13.69 9.93
N ILE A 333 2.88 -14.17 9.95
CA ILE A 333 1.77 -13.62 9.15
C ILE A 333 1.44 -12.20 9.60
N GLU A 334 1.31 -12.00 10.91
CA GLU A 334 0.99 -10.69 11.51
C GLU A 334 2.02 -9.60 11.21
N SER A 335 3.31 -9.95 11.09
CA SER A 335 4.36 -8.98 10.75
C SER A 335 4.15 -8.30 9.38
N HIS A 336 3.37 -8.90 8.48
CA HIS A 336 3.06 -8.32 7.16
C HIS A 336 1.85 -7.39 7.16
N GLY A 337 1.07 -7.34 8.25
CA GLY A 337 -0.06 -6.43 8.39
C GLY A 337 -1.07 -6.55 7.24
N PRO A 338 -1.76 -5.46 6.85
CA PRO A 338 -2.78 -5.46 5.80
C PRO A 338 -2.28 -5.93 4.43
N THR A 339 -0.99 -5.78 4.12
CA THR A 339 -0.43 -6.19 2.82
C THR A 339 -0.65 -7.67 2.50
N ILE A 340 -0.58 -8.55 3.51
CA ILE A 340 -0.84 -9.98 3.29
C ILE A 340 -2.33 -10.24 3.01
N GLU A 341 -3.22 -9.46 3.60
CA GLU A 341 -4.67 -9.56 3.40
C GLU A 341 -5.01 -9.19 1.94
N TYR A 342 -4.45 -8.11 1.43
CA TYR A 342 -4.62 -7.70 0.02
C TYR A 342 -4.09 -8.73 -0.97
N LYS A 343 -2.87 -9.21 -0.76
CA LYS A 343 -2.29 -10.24 -1.63
C LYS A 343 -3.11 -11.54 -1.59
N THR A 344 -3.64 -11.90 -0.42
CA THR A 344 -4.54 -13.06 -0.26
C THR A 344 -5.84 -12.87 -1.03
N TYR A 345 -6.47 -11.70 -0.93
CA TYR A 345 -7.68 -11.35 -1.67
C TYR A 345 -7.46 -11.42 -3.18
N ASP A 346 -6.36 -10.84 -3.67
CA ASP A 346 -6.01 -10.87 -5.09
C ASP A 346 -5.82 -12.29 -5.62
N ILE A 347 -5.16 -13.15 -4.83
CA ILE A 347 -4.97 -14.57 -5.15
C ILE A 347 -6.31 -15.30 -5.17
N ALA A 348 -7.14 -15.13 -4.15
CA ALA A 348 -8.46 -15.76 -4.06
C ALA A 348 -9.36 -15.35 -5.21
N THR A 349 -9.37 -14.07 -5.55
CA THR A 349 -10.14 -13.55 -6.69
C THR A 349 -9.61 -14.12 -8.01
N ALA A 350 -8.30 -14.34 -8.16
CA ALA A 350 -7.75 -14.92 -9.38
C ALA A 350 -8.17 -16.38 -9.56
N VAL A 351 -8.26 -17.13 -8.45
CA VAL A 351 -8.83 -18.48 -8.42
C VAL A 351 -10.29 -18.44 -8.87
N PHE A 352 -11.09 -17.54 -8.28
CA PHE A 352 -12.49 -17.37 -8.63
C PHE A 352 -12.67 -17.03 -10.12
N ASP A 353 -11.96 -16.02 -10.62
CA ASP A 353 -11.97 -15.60 -12.02
C ASP A 353 -11.62 -16.77 -12.95
N SER A 354 -10.61 -17.57 -12.58
CA SER A 354 -10.19 -18.73 -13.38
C SER A 354 -11.22 -19.84 -13.39
N VAL A 355 -11.94 -20.09 -12.30
CA VAL A 355 -12.97 -21.14 -12.25
C VAL A 355 -14.21 -20.70 -13.02
N SER A 356 -14.66 -19.47 -12.82
CA SER A 356 -15.82 -18.88 -13.49
C SER A 356 -15.63 -18.83 -15.01
N ASN A 357 -14.43 -18.45 -15.48
CA ASN A 357 -14.10 -18.43 -16.90
C ASN A 357 -14.00 -19.82 -17.56
N ASN A 358 -13.80 -20.87 -16.76
CA ASN A 358 -13.77 -22.26 -17.22
C ASN A 358 -15.11 -22.98 -17.01
N SER A 359 -16.15 -22.27 -16.56
CA SER A 359 -17.50 -22.84 -16.44
C SER A 359 -18.05 -23.27 -17.80
N PRO A 360 -18.82 -24.38 -17.89
CA PRO A 360 -19.48 -24.80 -19.13
C PRO A 360 -20.36 -23.71 -19.75
N GLU A 361 -21.01 -22.90 -18.91
CA GLU A 361 -21.90 -21.80 -19.32
C GLU A 361 -21.10 -20.62 -19.90
N ALA A 362 -19.98 -20.26 -19.27
CA ALA A 362 -19.05 -19.24 -19.78
C ALA A 362 -18.38 -19.69 -21.09
N SER A 363 -18.06 -20.98 -21.21
CA SER A 363 -17.52 -21.60 -22.43
C SER A 363 -18.55 -21.55 -23.57
N SER A 364 -19.81 -21.84 -23.27
CA SER A 364 -20.92 -21.76 -24.23
C SER A 364 -21.18 -20.32 -24.69
N ALA A 365 -21.17 -19.36 -23.75
CA ALA A 365 -21.35 -17.94 -24.06
C ALA A 365 -20.22 -17.39 -24.95
N ARG A 366 -18.96 -17.77 -24.68
CA ARG A 366 -17.81 -17.42 -25.54
C ARG A 366 -17.94 -18.02 -26.93
N GLN A 367 -18.32 -19.28 -27.03
CA GLN A 367 -18.52 -19.93 -28.32
C GLN A 367 -19.62 -19.27 -29.15
N ILE A 368 -20.68 -18.77 -28.50
CA ILE A 368 -21.74 -17.98 -29.17
C ILE A 368 -21.20 -16.64 -29.66
N LEU A 369 -20.41 -15.92 -28.85
CA LEU A 369 -19.80 -14.64 -29.23
C LEU A 369 -18.78 -14.77 -30.36
N GLU A 370 -17.91 -15.79 -30.32
CA GLU A 370 -16.93 -16.07 -31.37
C GLU A 370 -17.62 -16.46 -32.69
N ASN A 371 -18.69 -17.24 -32.63
CA ASN A 371 -19.52 -17.55 -33.80
C ASN A 371 -20.21 -16.30 -34.34
N GLY A 372 -20.64 -15.38 -33.46
CA GLY A 372 -21.23 -14.09 -33.84
C GLY A 372 -20.23 -13.16 -34.54
N GLN A 373 -18.99 -13.05 -34.03
CA GLN A 373 -17.93 -12.26 -34.67
C GLN A 373 -17.53 -12.82 -36.04
N ARG A 374 -17.41 -14.15 -36.19
CA ARG A 374 -17.14 -14.79 -37.49
C ARG A 374 -18.25 -14.57 -38.52
N VAL A 375 -19.50 -14.47 -38.07
CA VAL A 375 -20.64 -14.12 -38.95
C VAL A 375 -20.63 -12.63 -39.32
N GLY A 376 -20.13 -11.75 -38.44
CA GLY A 376 -19.90 -10.34 -38.71
C GLY A 376 -18.78 -10.11 -39.74
N GLU A 377 -17.63 -10.76 -39.56
CA GLU A 377 -16.50 -10.67 -40.50
C GLU A 377 -16.84 -11.25 -41.89
N ALA A 378 -17.61 -12.34 -41.94
CA ALA A 378 -18.11 -12.90 -43.21
C ALA A 378 -19.17 -12.00 -43.90
N ARG A 379 -19.82 -11.10 -43.17
CA ARG A 379 -20.73 -10.08 -43.72
C ARG A 379 -19.96 -8.84 -44.20
N ASP A 380 -18.90 -8.43 -43.50
CA ASP A 380 -18.05 -7.31 -43.91
C ASP A 380 -17.16 -7.59 -45.14
N GLU A 381 -16.89 -8.86 -45.47
CA GLU A 381 -16.30 -9.24 -46.76
C GLU A 381 -17.30 -9.19 -47.93
N GLY A 382 -18.62 -9.19 -47.64
CA GLY A 382 -19.69 -9.05 -48.63
C GLY A 382 -20.07 -7.60 -48.93
N ASP A 383 -19.95 -6.70 -47.95
CA ASP A 383 -20.43 -5.31 -48.04
C ASP A 383 -19.29 -4.28 -48.06
N ARG A 384 -18.26 -4.47 -48.90
CA ARG A 384 -17.37 -3.37 -49.32
C ARG A 384 -17.97 -2.58 -50.49
N GLN A 385 -19.11 -1.94 -50.24
CA GLN A 385 -19.56 -0.78 -51.02
C GLN A 385 -20.66 -0.05 -50.26
N SER A 386 -20.24 0.88 -49.39
CA SER A 386 -20.89 2.17 -49.04
C SER A 386 -20.41 2.58 -47.64
N ALA A 387 -19.45 3.50 -47.59
CA ALA A 387 -19.08 4.15 -46.34
C ALA A 387 -20.11 5.24 -46.02
N ASP A 388 -20.56 5.31 -44.77
CA ASP A 388 -20.72 6.61 -44.12
C ASP A 388 -20.62 6.52 -42.58
N ASN A 389 -20.03 7.57 -42.01
CA ASN A 389 -19.61 7.73 -40.61
C ASN A 389 -20.77 7.80 -39.61
N SER A 390 -20.62 7.14 -38.45
CA SER A 390 -20.92 7.75 -37.15
C SER A 390 -20.24 6.97 -36.01
N ASN A 391 -19.61 7.71 -35.11
CA ASN A 391 -18.73 7.25 -34.06
C ASN A 391 -19.39 7.57 -32.72
N ASP A 392 -19.84 6.55 -31.97
CA ASP A 392 -20.34 6.73 -30.60
C ASP A 392 -19.69 5.70 -29.67
N SER A 393 -18.77 6.20 -28.85
CA SER A 393 -18.02 5.48 -27.82
C SER A 393 -18.76 5.59 -26.49
N TRP A 394 -19.25 4.47 -25.96
CA TRP A 394 -19.73 4.37 -24.58
C TRP A 394 -18.61 3.85 -23.68
N THR A 395 -17.97 4.75 -22.93
CA THR A 395 -17.08 4.40 -21.82
C THR A 395 -17.88 4.43 -20.52
N VAL A 396 -18.09 3.26 -19.90
CA VAL A 396 -18.66 3.15 -18.55
C VAL A 396 -17.51 3.04 -17.56
N ASN A 397 -17.08 4.17 -17.02
CA ASN A 397 -16.27 4.21 -15.80
C ASN A 397 -17.22 4.08 -14.61
N ASN A 398 -17.07 3.04 -13.78
CA ASN A 398 -17.82 2.88 -12.53
C ASN A 398 -16.86 2.97 -11.33
N PRO A 399 -16.79 4.12 -10.61
CA PRO A 399 -15.87 4.32 -9.49
C PRO A 399 -16.40 3.82 -8.12
N LEU A 400 -17.56 3.17 -8.06
CA LEU A 400 -18.27 2.96 -6.78
C LEU A 400 -18.00 1.64 -6.05
N ALA A 401 -17.11 0.78 -6.54
CA ALA A 401 -16.85 -0.53 -5.92
C ALA A 401 -16.08 -0.50 -4.58
N TRP A 402 -15.61 0.66 -4.12
CA TRP A 402 -14.76 0.77 -2.93
C TRP A 402 -15.49 1.18 -1.65
N ALA A 403 -16.73 1.68 -1.73
CA ALA A 403 -17.46 2.16 -0.55
C ALA A 403 -18.18 1.05 0.25
N ASP A 404 -18.55 -0.06 -0.40
CA ASP A 404 -19.34 -1.14 0.24
C ASP A 404 -18.49 -2.16 1.04
N LEU A 405 -17.16 -2.03 1.03
CA LEU A 405 -16.25 -3.02 1.63
C LEU A 405 -16.26 -3.03 3.17
N HIS A 406 -16.55 -1.90 3.82
CA HIS A 406 -16.59 -1.82 5.29
C HIS A 406 -17.79 -2.54 5.90
N GLY A 407 -18.91 -2.67 5.17
CA GLY A 407 -20.12 -3.35 5.65
C GLY A 407 -19.99 -4.88 5.63
N ILE A 408 -19.29 -5.43 4.63
CA ILE A 408 -19.14 -6.88 4.44
C ILE A 408 -18.15 -7.48 5.45
N LEU A 409 -17.05 -6.78 5.74
CA LEU A 409 -16.03 -7.27 6.67
C LEU A 409 -16.49 -7.23 8.14
N ALA A 410 -17.40 -6.33 8.52
CA ALA A 410 -17.95 -6.27 9.88
C ALA A 410 -18.79 -7.51 10.26
N ASN A 411 -19.36 -8.23 9.29
CA ASN A 411 -20.21 -9.41 9.54
C ASN A 411 -19.46 -10.75 9.46
N THR A 412 -18.22 -10.78 8.96
CA THR A 412 -17.43 -12.02 8.85
C THR A 412 -16.80 -12.49 10.17
N GLY A 413 -16.96 -11.73 11.26
CA GLY A 413 -16.50 -12.08 12.61
C GLY A 413 -17.39 -13.08 13.38
N ARG A 414 -18.48 -13.58 12.80
CA ARG A 414 -19.25 -14.71 13.35
C ARG A 414 -19.37 -15.81 12.29
N PHE A 415 -18.58 -16.87 12.44
CA PHE A 415 -18.81 -18.12 11.70
C PHE A 415 -20.22 -18.65 12.01
N PRO A 416 -21.10 -18.87 11.02
CA PRO A 416 -22.32 -19.62 11.23
C PRO A 416 -22.00 -21.11 11.19
N GLU A 417 -22.51 -21.86 12.16
CA GLU A 417 -22.55 -23.31 12.12
C GLU A 417 -23.52 -23.74 11.01
N SER A 418 -23.02 -24.56 10.08
CA SER A 418 -23.72 -25.26 8.98
C SER A 418 -23.98 -24.48 7.67
N THR A 419 -23.75 -25.21 6.58
CA THR A 419 -23.77 -24.78 5.18
C THR A 419 -25.16 -24.51 4.59
N ASP A 420 -26.23 -24.88 5.29
CA ASP A 420 -27.60 -24.83 4.75
C ASP A 420 -28.25 -23.44 4.88
N ALA A 421 -27.75 -22.58 5.77
CA ALA A 421 -28.31 -21.23 5.99
C ALA A 421 -27.97 -20.22 4.87
N LEU A 422 -26.84 -20.42 4.16
CA LEU A 422 -26.42 -19.54 3.05
C LEU A 422 -27.28 -19.74 1.79
N ALA A 423 -27.78 -20.94 1.56
CA ALA A 423 -28.63 -21.24 0.40
C ALA A 423 -30.04 -20.65 0.54
N ALA A 424 -30.59 -20.62 1.75
CA ALA A 424 -31.94 -20.08 1.99
C ALA A 424 -31.99 -18.54 1.87
N SER A 425 -30.94 -17.83 2.33
CA SER A 425 -30.90 -16.36 2.29
C SER A 425 -30.67 -15.79 0.89
N ALA A 426 -29.98 -16.52 0.00
CA ALA A 426 -29.73 -16.08 -1.36
C ALA A 426 -30.95 -16.24 -2.28
N ILE A 427 -31.85 -17.19 -1.96
CA ILE A 427 -33.07 -17.44 -2.75
C ILE A 427 -34.14 -16.37 -2.47
N ASP A 428 -34.23 -15.87 -1.23
CA ASP A 428 -35.22 -14.85 -0.84
C ASP A 428 -34.88 -13.45 -1.41
N GLN A 429 -33.58 -13.15 -1.59
CA GLN A 429 -33.12 -11.88 -2.19
C GLN A 429 -33.20 -11.86 -3.72
N ALA A 430 -33.25 -13.02 -4.38
CA ALA A 430 -33.43 -13.11 -5.83
C ALA A 430 -34.90 -12.97 -6.26
N GLN A 431 -35.86 -13.28 -5.39
CA GLN A 431 -37.29 -13.20 -5.70
C GLN A 431 -37.88 -11.78 -5.60
N THR A 432 -37.17 -10.82 -5.00
CA THR A 432 -37.65 -9.42 -4.87
C THR A 432 -37.20 -8.51 -6.02
N ALA A 433 -36.43 -9.01 -6.99
CA ALA A 433 -35.91 -8.22 -8.11
C ALA A 433 -36.64 -8.46 -9.45
N THR A 434 -37.67 -9.30 -9.50
CA THR A 434 -38.39 -9.64 -10.73
C THR A 434 -39.91 -9.61 -10.54
N GLU A 435 -40.50 -8.42 -10.40
CA GLU A 435 -41.94 -8.20 -10.64
C GLU A 435 -42.21 -6.69 -10.87
N ASP A 436 -42.26 -6.27 -12.14
CA ASP A 436 -43.40 -5.52 -12.75
C ASP A 436 -43.04 -4.89 -14.13
N PRO A 437 -43.69 -5.32 -15.23
CA PRO A 437 -43.86 -4.53 -16.44
C PRO A 437 -45.30 -4.00 -16.56
N MET A 438 -45.46 -2.86 -17.26
CA MET A 438 -46.71 -2.23 -17.73
C MET A 438 -47.43 -1.25 -16.78
N ASN A 439 -47.27 0.06 -17.03
CA ASN A 439 -48.40 0.85 -17.53
C ASN A 439 -47.96 2.23 -18.07
N ALA A 440 -48.38 2.50 -19.30
CA ALA A 440 -48.40 3.83 -19.90
C ALA A 440 -49.76 4.51 -19.63
N HIS A 441 -49.77 5.85 -19.73
CA HIS A 441 -50.92 6.77 -19.77
C HIS A 441 -51.43 7.33 -18.43
N ASN A 442 -51.00 8.55 -18.09
CA ASN A 442 -51.82 9.76 -18.22
C ASN A 442 -51.12 10.99 -17.62
N MET A 443 -50.98 12.04 -18.43
CA MET A 443 -50.88 13.44 -17.98
C MET A 443 -52.29 13.92 -17.53
N PRO A 444 -52.40 14.87 -16.57
CA PRO A 444 -52.49 16.28 -16.96
C PRO A 444 -51.85 17.31 -16.01
N TRP A 445 -51.36 18.40 -16.63
CA TRP A 445 -51.36 19.83 -16.28
C TRP A 445 -51.73 20.28 -14.85
N ASP A 446 -50.86 21.05 -14.17
CA ASP A 446 -50.93 22.53 -14.13
C ASP A 446 -49.84 23.19 -13.23
N GLU A 447 -49.19 24.20 -13.81
CA GLU A 447 -48.83 25.52 -13.28
C GLU A 447 -48.91 25.86 -11.77
N HIS A 448 -47.76 26.19 -11.13
CA HIS A 448 -47.35 27.55 -10.71
C HIS A 448 -46.20 27.56 -9.66
N VAL A 449 -45.27 28.48 -9.90
CA VAL A 449 -44.17 29.07 -9.09
C VAL A 449 -44.69 29.63 -7.74
N PRO A 450 -43.88 29.87 -6.67
CA PRO A 450 -42.42 30.02 -6.62
C PRO A 450 -41.60 28.99 -5.85
#